data_AF-A0A6V6Y8D9-F1
#
_entry.id   AF-A0A6V6Y8D9-F1
#
_cell.length_a   1.000
_cell.length_b   1.000
_cell.length_c   1.000
_cell.angle_alpha   90.00
_cell.angle_beta   90.00
_cell.angle_gamma   90.00
#
_symmetry.space_group_name_H-M   'P 1'
#
loop_
_entity.id
_entity.type
_entity.pdbx_description
1 polymer ?
#
loop_
_entity_poly.entity_id
_entity_poly.type
_entity_poly.pdbx_seq_one_letter_code
_entity_poly.pdbx_strand_id
1 'polypeptide(L)'
;MPIKIDSSIDEMPYNLEAYNDNQISIFTSKSIMKKFIDEYGIDEGNPVYYYFVKIKADKNKEKVFEDAEKVISNYVPKSDHGTSTEIIRSAMDKEQIRNERLLNLAIQIILITIALSNAYNSFKGNLRARANDFKLLSTTGMTEKQMKKMVFGEGKILFKNIFLAYVFMFIIGIVLRAYRSNYELVFAIKGLITNINYIPLIIVFVFMIAGVFLAIKSGFKTINENSDNSFKNI
;
A
#
# COMPACT_ATOMS: atom_id res chain seq x y z
N MET A 1 36.21 -9.18 -20.02
CA MET A 1 37.41 -8.32 -20.22
C MET A 1 37.61 -7.54 -18.93
N PRO A 2 38.80 -7.59 -18.28
CA PRO A 2 39.05 -6.80 -17.08
C PRO A 2 39.12 -5.31 -17.45
N ILE A 3 38.28 -4.48 -16.82
CA ILE A 3 38.29 -3.02 -17.01
C ILE A 3 39.26 -2.43 -15.99
N LYS A 4 40.28 -1.72 -16.46
CA LYS A 4 41.24 -1.02 -15.60
C LYS A 4 40.59 0.28 -15.09
N ILE A 5 40.49 0.43 -13.77
CA ILE A 5 40.01 1.66 -13.13
C ILE A 5 41.25 2.51 -12.83
N ASP A 6 41.36 3.67 -13.48
CA ASP A 6 42.49 4.58 -13.27
C ASP A 6 42.30 5.47 -12.03
N SER A 7 41.06 5.83 -11.67
CA SER A 7 40.74 6.60 -10.46
C SER A 7 39.26 6.48 -10.06
N SER A 8 38.95 6.86 -8.81
CA SER A 8 37.60 7.03 -8.28
C SER A 8 37.39 8.45 -7.77
N ILE A 9 36.15 8.91 -7.76
CA ILE A 9 35.74 10.21 -7.22
C ILE A 9 34.69 9.99 -6.13
N ASP A 10 34.78 10.74 -5.03
CA ASP A 10 33.87 10.61 -3.89
C ASP A 10 32.56 11.41 -4.06
N GLU A 11 32.60 12.47 -4.88
CA GLU A 11 31.45 13.30 -5.19
C GLU A 11 31.29 13.49 -6.70
N MET A 12 30.04 13.53 -7.17
CA MET A 12 29.74 13.76 -8.58
C MET A 12 30.10 15.19 -8.98
N PRO A 13 30.84 15.39 -10.09
CA PRO A 13 31.20 16.72 -10.54
C PRO A 13 29.92 17.49 -10.92
N TYR A 14 29.95 18.80 -10.69
CA TYR A 14 28.85 19.73 -10.96
C TYR A 14 27.56 19.47 -10.16
N ASN A 15 27.64 18.74 -9.04
CA ASN A 15 26.49 18.34 -8.21
C ASN A 15 25.42 17.60 -9.03
N LEU A 16 25.82 16.83 -10.04
CA LEU A 16 24.90 15.98 -10.77
C LEU A 16 24.46 14.84 -9.85
N GLU A 17 23.16 14.54 -9.83
CA GLU A 17 22.67 13.35 -9.11
C GLU A 17 23.37 12.09 -9.64
N ALA A 18 23.84 11.24 -8.72
CA ALA A 18 24.38 9.94 -9.07
C ALA A 18 23.31 9.07 -9.74
N TYR A 19 23.74 8.19 -10.64
CA TYR A 19 22.88 7.14 -11.18
C TYR A 19 22.54 6.11 -10.09
N ASN A 20 21.46 5.35 -10.29
CA ASN A 20 21.01 4.32 -9.33
C ASN A 20 22.15 3.37 -8.93
N ASP A 21 22.12 2.84 -7.70
CA ASP A 21 23.15 1.98 -7.07
C ASP A 21 23.59 0.73 -7.87
N ASN A 22 22.87 0.38 -8.95
CA ASN A 22 23.16 -0.74 -9.83
C ASN A 22 23.81 -0.32 -11.17
N GLN A 23 24.31 0.91 -11.29
CA GLN A 23 24.88 1.46 -12.52
C GLN A 23 26.31 1.99 -12.29
N ILE A 24 27.16 1.89 -13.32
CA ILE A 24 28.51 2.47 -13.31
C ILE A 24 28.52 3.68 -14.23
N SER A 25 28.80 4.86 -13.69
CA SER A 25 28.96 6.09 -14.46
C SER A 25 30.31 6.11 -15.18
N ILE A 26 30.29 6.23 -16.50
CA ILE A 26 31.50 6.35 -17.33
C ILE A 26 31.60 7.78 -17.86
N PHE A 27 32.68 8.48 -17.52
CA PHE A 27 32.99 9.80 -18.05
C PHE A 27 34.06 9.66 -19.14
N THR A 28 33.74 10.09 -20.37
CA THR A 28 34.68 10.02 -21.50
C THR A 28 34.54 11.21 -22.43
N SER A 29 35.54 11.44 -23.28
CA SER A 29 35.48 12.49 -24.28
C SER A 29 34.53 12.12 -25.43
N LYS A 30 33.95 13.13 -26.08
CA LYS A 30 33.08 12.93 -27.25
C LYS A 30 33.77 12.12 -28.36
N SER A 31 35.06 12.33 -28.58
CA SER A 31 35.81 11.63 -29.62
C SER A 31 35.99 10.15 -29.31
N ILE A 32 36.29 9.80 -28.05
CA ILE A 32 36.42 8.41 -27.61
C ILE A 32 35.07 7.70 -27.69
N MET A 33 33.99 8.35 -27.20
CA MET A 33 32.64 7.79 -27.28
C MET A 33 32.23 7.50 -28.72
N LYS A 34 32.48 8.44 -29.63
CA LYS A 34 32.16 8.26 -31.06
C LYS A 34 32.92 7.08 -31.65
N LYS A 35 34.23 6.99 -31.41
CA LYS A 35 35.04 5.88 -31.89
C LYS A 35 34.54 4.52 -31.38
N PHE A 36 34.15 4.44 -30.10
CA PHE A 36 33.58 3.23 -29.51
C PHE A 36 32.28 2.79 -30.22
N ILE A 37 31.37 3.73 -30.45
CA ILE A 37 30.11 3.45 -31.16
C ILE A 37 30.37 3.03 -32.61
N ASP A 38 31.29 3.71 -33.31
CA ASP A 38 31.66 3.39 -34.69
C ASP A 38 32.26 1.97 -34.80
N GLU A 39 32.95 1.49 -33.76
CA GLU A 39 33.62 0.19 -33.72
C GLU A 39 32.69 -0.97 -33.31
N TYR A 40 31.88 -0.78 -32.27
CA TYR A 40 31.05 -1.85 -31.68
C TYR A 40 29.58 -1.79 -32.07
N GLY A 41 29.17 -0.72 -32.77
CA GLY A 41 27.78 -0.48 -33.12
C GLY A 41 26.92 -0.10 -31.92
N ILE A 42 25.62 0.01 -32.17
CA ILE A 42 24.60 0.24 -31.15
C ILE A 42 23.83 -1.07 -31.00
N ASP A 43 23.43 -1.40 -29.78
CA ASP A 43 22.51 -2.51 -29.55
C ASP A 43 21.22 -2.31 -30.35
N GLU A 44 20.96 -3.18 -31.32
CA GLU A 44 19.75 -3.15 -32.16
C GLU A 44 18.46 -3.29 -31.32
N GLY A 45 18.55 -3.92 -30.15
CA GLY A 45 17.44 -4.04 -29.19
C GLY A 45 17.12 -2.75 -28.44
N ASN A 46 17.99 -1.74 -28.49
CA ASN A 46 17.77 -0.42 -27.90
C ASN A 46 18.39 0.69 -28.76
N PRO A 47 17.78 1.00 -29.92
CA PRO A 47 18.34 1.92 -30.91
C PRO A 47 18.22 3.40 -30.53
N VAL A 48 17.67 3.73 -29.35
CA VAL A 48 17.32 5.11 -28.98
C VAL A 48 18.41 5.76 -28.14
N TYR A 49 19.03 6.81 -28.68
CA TYR A 49 19.86 7.73 -27.90
C TYR A 49 18.99 8.63 -27.02
N TYR A 50 18.91 8.32 -25.73
CA TYR A 50 18.40 9.27 -24.75
C TYR A 50 19.52 10.22 -24.33
N TYR A 51 19.40 11.49 -24.73
CA TYR A 51 20.27 12.55 -24.22
C TYR A 51 19.60 13.22 -23.02
N PHE A 52 20.15 13.00 -21.83
CA PHE A 52 19.73 13.73 -20.64
C PHE A 52 20.54 15.02 -20.51
N VAL A 53 19.87 16.16 -20.68
CA VAL A 53 20.47 17.48 -20.45
C VAL A 53 19.96 18.02 -19.12
N LYS A 54 20.86 18.23 -18.16
CA LYS A 54 20.55 18.89 -16.88
C LYS A 54 21.08 20.32 -16.92
N ILE A 55 20.21 21.30 -16.68
CA ILE A 55 20.57 22.73 -16.65
C ILE A 55 20.41 23.22 -15.21
N LYS A 56 21.47 23.78 -14.63
CA LYS A 56 21.43 24.43 -13.31
C LYS A 56 21.25 25.94 -13.50
N ALA A 57 20.27 26.51 -12.79
CA ALA A 57 20.04 27.95 -12.75
C ALA A 57 19.81 28.41 -11.32
N ASP A 58 20.54 29.44 -10.88
CA ASP A 58 20.45 29.94 -9.50
C ASP A 58 19.29 30.93 -9.31
N LYS A 59 18.88 31.63 -10.37
CA LYS A 59 17.77 32.61 -10.37
C LYS A 59 16.90 32.44 -11.62
N ASN A 60 15.64 32.87 -11.54
CA ASN A 60 14.69 32.87 -12.66
C ASN A 60 14.53 31.50 -13.35
N LYS A 61 14.45 30.43 -12.55
CA LYS A 61 14.40 29.04 -13.04
C LYS A 61 13.28 28.79 -14.05
N GLU A 62 12.11 29.41 -13.87
CA GLU A 62 10.98 29.32 -14.81
C GLU A 62 11.32 29.90 -16.17
N LYS A 63 11.89 31.12 -16.21
CA LYS A 63 12.30 31.74 -17.47
C LYS A 63 13.40 30.95 -18.18
N VAL A 64 14.38 30.44 -17.44
CA VAL A 64 15.44 29.59 -18.00
C VAL A 64 14.85 28.31 -18.58
N PHE A 65 13.85 27.72 -17.92
CA PHE A 65 13.14 26.55 -18.42
C PHE A 65 12.36 26.86 -19.70
N GLU A 66 11.62 27.97 -19.75
CA GLU A 66 10.87 28.38 -20.95
C GLU A 66 11.80 28.65 -22.14
N ASP A 67 12.91 29.36 -21.91
CA ASP A 67 13.91 29.65 -22.95
C ASP A 67 14.56 28.35 -23.45
N ALA A 68 14.92 27.43 -22.55
CA ALA A 68 15.51 26.14 -22.91
C ALA A 68 14.52 25.25 -23.67
N GLU A 69 13.28 25.15 -23.21
CA GLU A 69 12.20 24.40 -23.87
C GLU A 69 11.96 24.93 -25.28
N LYS A 70 11.96 26.26 -25.45
CA LYS A 70 11.81 26.89 -26.77
C LYS A 70 12.95 26.52 -27.71
N VAL A 71 14.20 26.52 -27.22
CA VAL A 71 15.35 26.11 -28.01
C VAL A 71 15.25 24.63 -28.39
N ILE A 72 14.95 23.75 -27.44
CA ILE A 72 14.86 22.31 -27.67
C ILE A 72 13.74 21.99 -28.66
N SER A 73 12.55 22.57 -28.47
CA SER A 73 11.38 22.39 -29.34
C SER A 73 11.61 22.83 -30.79
N ASN A 74 12.60 23.70 -31.06
CA ASN A 74 12.96 24.07 -32.44
C ASN A 74 13.73 22.97 -33.18
N TYR A 75 14.43 22.09 -32.44
CA TYR A 75 15.28 21.05 -33.03
C TYR A 75 14.71 19.65 -32.84
N VAL A 76 13.93 19.42 -31.78
CA VAL A 76 13.34 18.12 -31.44
C VAL A 76 11.84 18.31 -31.26
N PRO A 77 10.98 17.58 -31.98
CA PRO A 77 9.54 17.64 -31.79
C PRO A 77 9.10 17.24 -30.38
N LYS A 78 7.98 17.76 -29.88
CA LYS A 78 7.44 17.42 -28.55
C LYS A 78 7.05 15.95 -28.38
N SER A 79 6.84 15.21 -29.47
CA SER A 79 6.66 13.76 -29.40
C SER A 79 7.93 13.02 -29.00
N ASP A 80 9.09 13.65 -29.23
CA ASP A 80 10.41 13.00 -29.18
C ASP A 80 11.30 13.59 -28.08
N HIS A 81 10.82 14.57 -27.31
CA HIS A 81 11.49 15.07 -26.10
C HIS A 81 10.53 15.25 -24.93
N GLY A 82 11.08 15.12 -23.72
CA GLY A 82 10.41 15.49 -22.47
C GLY A 82 11.28 16.45 -21.69
N THR A 83 10.68 17.54 -21.21
CA THR A 83 11.35 18.51 -20.34
C THR A 83 10.57 18.65 -19.03
N SER A 84 11.30 18.90 -17.96
CA SER A 84 10.69 19.16 -16.66
C SER A 84 11.63 19.95 -15.77
N THR A 85 11.08 20.66 -14.79
CA THR A 85 11.86 21.31 -13.73
C THR A 85 11.72 20.54 -12.43
N GLU A 86 12.68 20.69 -11.53
CA GLU A 86 12.59 20.14 -10.18
C GLU A 86 11.33 20.63 -9.45
N ILE A 87 10.89 21.86 -9.70
CA ILE A 87 9.67 22.44 -9.13
C ILE A 87 8.44 21.70 -9.66
N ILE A 88 8.33 21.52 -10.98
CA ILE A 88 7.21 20.82 -11.61
C ILE A 88 7.19 19.35 -11.16
N ARG A 89 8.34 18.66 -11.18
CA ARG A 89 8.45 17.27 -10.69
C ARG A 89 8.03 17.16 -9.23
N SER A 90 8.53 18.04 -8.36
CA SER A 90 8.14 18.05 -6.95
C SER A 90 6.65 18.32 -6.74
N ALA A 91 6.05 19.21 -7.55
CA ALA A 91 4.63 19.47 -7.50
C ALA A 91 3.82 18.25 -7.99
N MET A 92 4.22 17.65 -9.11
CA MET A 92 3.62 16.42 -9.64
C MET A 92 3.71 15.26 -8.65
N ASP A 93 4.86 15.05 -8.03
CA ASP A 93 5.08 13.99 -7.04
C ASP A 93 4.17 14.21 -5.81
N LYS A 94 4.06 15.45 -5.32
CA LYS A 94 3.14 15.79 -4.22
C LYS A 94 1.68 15.54 -4.59
N GLU A 95 1.27 15.93 -5.79
CA GLU A 95 -0.09 15.72 -6.30
C GLU A 95 -0.38 14.23 -6.49
N GLN A 96 0.56 13.47 -7.05
CA GLN A 96 0.47 12.03 -7.21
C GLN A 96 0.36 11.33 -5.86
N ILE A 97 1.23 11.63 -4.90
CA ILE A 97 1.17 11.07 -3.53
C ILE A 97 -0.17 11.41 -2.88
N ARG A 98 -0.69 12.64 -3.07
CA ARG A 98 -2.00 13.01 -2.54
C ARG A 98 -3.11 12.16 -3.16
N ASN A 99 -3.10 12.00 -4.48
CA ASN A 99 -4.09 11.21 -5.20
C ASN A 99 -4.04 9.72 -4.81
N GLU A 100 -2.83 9.14 -4.69
CA GLU A 100 -2.62 7.79 -4.22
C GLU A 100 -3.14 7.60 -2.78
N ARG A 101 -2.88 8.56 -1.89
CA ARG A 101 -3.41 8.52 -0.51
C ARG A 101 -4.93 8.60 -0.48
N LEU A 102 -5.53 9.47 -1.29
CA LEU A 102 -6.99 9.59 -1.38
C LEU A 102 -7.62 8.30 -1.93
N LEU A 103 -7.03 7.71 -2.98
CA LEU A 103 -7.49 6.44 -3.53
C LEU A 103 -7.38 5.30 -2.52
N ASN A 104 -6.25 5.19 -1.83
CA ASN A 104 -6.05 4.19 -0.78
C ASN A 104 -7.07 4.36 0.35
N LEU A 105 -7.35 5.59 0.77
CA LEU A 105 -8.35 5.89 1.80
C LEU A 105 -9.78 5.51 1.35
N ALA A 106 -10.13 5.81 0.09
CA ALA A 106 -11.43 5.42 -0.47
C ALA A 106 -11.61 3.89 -0.51
N ILE A 107 -10.61 3.16 -1.02
CA ILE A 107 -10.61 1.69 -1.04
C ILE A 107 -10.72 1.14 0.39
N GLN A 108 -9.97 1.72 1.33
CA GLN A 108 -9.99 1.29 2.72
C GLN A 108 -11.37 1.48 3.36
N ILE A 109 -12.06 2.60 3.12
CA ILE A 109 -13.44 2.83 3.60
C ILE A 109 -14.40 1.77 3.04
N ILE A 110 -14.29 1.45 1.74
CA ILE A 110 -15.13 0.43 1.10
C ILE A 110 -14.88 -0.94 1.76
N LEU A 111 -13.62 -1.35 1.91
CA LEU A 111 -13.26 -2.62 2.53
C LEU A 111 -13.73 -2.72 3.99
N ILE A 112 -13.59 -1.65 4.77
CA ILE A 112 -14.10 -1.59 6.14
C ILE A 112 -15.63 -1.74 6.16
N THR A 113 -16.32 -1.07 5.25
CA THR A 113 -17.79 -1.15 5.15
C THR A 113 -18.26 -2.56 4.82
N ILE A 114 -17.59 -3.23 3.88
CA ILE A 114 -17.86 -4.64 3.53
C ILE A 114 -17.59 -5.54 4.74
N ALA A 115 -16.44 -5.39 5.41
CA ALA A 115 -16.07 -6.19 6.56
C ALA A 115 -17.08 -6.04 7.71
N LEU A 116 -17.47 -4.80 8.03
CA LEU A 116 -18.49 -4.49 9.03
C LEU A 116 -19.84 -5.11 8.67
N SER A 117 -20.28 -4.96 7.42
CA SER A 117 -21.56 -5.49 6.94
C SER A 117 -21.59 -7.02 7.06
N ASN A 118 -20.50 -7.68 6.64
CA ASN A 118 -20.38 -9.13 6.71
C ASN A 118 -20.35 -9.64 8.15
N ALA A 119 -19.56 -9.01 9.03
CA ALA A 119 -19.50 -9.35 10.44
C ALA A 119 -20.87 -9.14 11.11
N TYR A 120 -21.52 -8.01 10.86
CA TYR A 120 -22.82 -7.69 11.43
C TYR A 120 -23.90 -8.69 10.99
N ASN A 121 -24.01 -8.96 9.68
CA ASN A 121 -25.00 -9.86 9.13
C ASN A 121 -24.80 -11.30 9.61
N SER A 122 -23.57 -11.77 9.67
CA SER A 122 -23.25 -13.13 10.14
C SER A 122 -23.62 -13.33 11.60
N PHE A 123 -23.20 -12.41 12.48
CA PHE A 123 -23.54 -12.50 13.90
C PHE A 123 -25.03 -12.31 14.16
N LYS A 124 -25.68 -11.34 13.51
CA LYS A 124 -27.13 -11.13 13.65
C LYS A 124 -27.92 -12.35 13.18
N GLY A 125 -27.53 -12.96 12.06
CA GLY A 125 -28.13 -14.19 11.56
C GLY A 125 -27.97 -15.35 12.54
N ASN A 126 -26.77 -15.52 13.10
CA ASN A 126 -26.51 -16.55 14.11
C ASN A 126 -27.35 -16.36 15.39
N LEU A 127 -27.51 -15.12 15.85
CA LEU A 127 -28.39 -14.82 17.00
C LEU A 127 -29.86 -15.08 16.69
N ARG A 128 -30.30 -14.74 15.47
CA ARG A 128 -31.67 -14.98 15.03
C ARG A 128 -31.99 -16.48 14.97
N ALA A 129 -31.04 -17.30 14.50
CA ALA A 129 -31.20 -18.76 14.46
C ALA A 129 -31.37 -19.38 15.86
N ARG A 130 -30.73 -18.78 16.89
CA ARG A 130 -30.78 -19.21 18.29
C ARG A 130 -31.85 -18.50 19.14
N ALA A 131 -32.75 -17.74 18.50
CA ALA A 131 -33.71 -16.91 19.23
C ALA A 131 -34.66 -17.73 20.14
N ASN A 132 -35.07 -18.92 19.71
CA ASN A 132 -35.93 -19.79 20.52
C ASN A 132 -35.18 -20.39 21.71
N ASP A 133 -33.92 -20.78 21.53
CA ASP A 133 -33.06 -21.27 22.62
C ASP A 133 -32.86 -20.18 23.68
N PHE A 134 -32.65 -18.94 23.25
CA PHE A 134 -32.55 -17.79 24.14
C PHE A 134 -33.85 -17.52 24.92
N LYS A 135 -35.02 -17.71 24.31
CA LYS A 135 -36.31 -17.64 25.02
C LYS A 135 -36.44 -18.74 26.07
N LEU A 136 -36.09 -19.99 25.74
CA LEU A 136 -36.10 -21.10 26.69
C LEU A 136 -35.14 -20.87 27.88
N LEU A 137 -33.95 -20.32 27.61
CA LEU A 137 -33.04 -19.96 28.70
C LEU A 137 -33.64 -18.87 29.60
N SER A 138 -34.33 -17.89 29.03
CA SER A 138 -35.00 -16.85 29.81
C SER A 138 -36.11 -17.39 30.72
N THR A 139 -36.86 -18.42 30.30
CA THR A 139 -37.90 -19.03 31.15
C THR A 139 -37.31 -19.81 32.33
N THR A 140 -36.08 -20.32 32.21
CA THR A 140 -35.35 -20.95 33.32
C THR A 140 -34.69 -19.93 34.29
N GLY A 141 -34.93 -18.63 34.09
CA GLY A 141 -34.42 -17.56 34.95
C GLY A 141 -33.12 -16.91 34.48
N MET A 142 -32.61 -17.25 33.30
CA MET A 142 -31.40 -16.63 32.77
C MET A 142 -31.66 -15.18 32.35
N THR A 143 -30.91 -14.24 32.90
CA THR A 143 -31.05 -12.81 32.59
C THR A 143 -30.44 -12.44 31.23
N GLU A 144 -30.94 -11.37 30.61
CA GLU A 144 -30.39 -10.84 29.35
C GLU A 144 -28.90 -10.47 29.48
N LYS A 145 -28.47 -10.00 30.67
CA LYS A 145 -27.06 -9.70 30.95
C LYS A 145 -26.19 -10.96 30.92
N GLN A 146 -26.66 -12.06 31.50
CA GLN A 146 -25.96 -13.36 31.45
C GLN A 146 -25.91 -13.89 30.02
N MET A 147 -26.99 -13.75 29.25
CA MET A 147 -27.06 -14.18 27.86
C MET A 147 -26.11 -13.41 26.94
N LYS A 148 -26.05 -12.08 27.09
CA LYS A 148 -25.06 -11.24 26.41
C LYS A 148 -23.63 -11.67 26.76
N LYS A 149 -23.33 -11.91 28.04
CA LYS A 149 -22.00 -12.32 28.50
C LYS A 149 -21.57 -13.66 27.88
N MET A 150 -22.49 -14.62 27.78
CA MET A 150 -22.26 -15.91 27.14
C MET A 150 -21.89 -15.74 25.66
N VAL A 151 -22.70 -15.00 24.90
CA VAL A 151 -22.45 -14.73 23.46
C VAL A 151 -21.12 -13.97 23.26
N PHE A 152 -20.81 -13.00 24.12
CA PHE A 152 -19.49 -12.33 24.08
C PHE A 152 -18.33 -13.29 24.35
N GLY A 153 -18.53 -14.29 25.22
CA GLY A 153 -17.56 -15.36 25.47
C GLY A 153 -17.28 -16.19 24.21
N GLU A 154 -18.34 -16.63 23.52
CA GLU A 154 -18.22 -17.34 22.23
C GLU A 154 -17.48 -16.48 21.20
N GLY A 155 -17.89 -15.20 21.07
CA GLY A 155 -17.25 -14.25 20.17
C GLY A 155 -15.76 -14.07 20.45
N LYS A 156 -15.35 -14.03 21.72
CA LYS A 156 -13.94 -13.92 22.12
C LYS A 156 -13.12 -15.15 21.69
N ILE A 157 -13.68 -16.35 21.83
CA ILE A 157 -13.01 -17.59 21.41
C ILE A 157 -12.86 -17.62 19.89
N LEU A 158 -13.92 -17.29 19.16
CA LEU A 158 -13.89 -17.20 17.70
C LEU A 158 -12.87 -16.17 17.23
N PHE A 159 -12.87 -14.99 17.84
CA PHE A 159 -11.92 -13.93 17.48
C PHE A 159 -10.47 -14.35 17.74
N LYS A 160 -10.18 -15.03 18.86
CA LYS A 160 -8.84 -15.57 19.15
C LYS A 160 -8.38 -16.54 18.05
N ASN A 161 -9.24 -17.45 17.61
CA ASN A 161 -8.89 -18.44 16.59
C ASN A 161 -8.65 -17.77 15.23
N ILE A 162 -9.53 -16.84 14.84
CA ILE A 162 -9.39 -16.07 13.59
C ILE A 162 -8.11 -15.24 13.63
N PHE A 163 -7.84 -14.55 14.74
CA PHE A 163 -6.63 -13.75 14.92
C PHE A 163 -5.37 -14.61 14.74
N LEU A 164 -5.32 -15.80 15.36
CA LEU A 164 -4.20 -16.73 15.21
C LEU A 164 -4.01 -17.19 13.75
N ALA A 165 -5.11 -17.51 13.05
CA ALA A 165 -5.06 -17.88 11.65
C ALA A 165 -4.53 -16.74 10.76
N TYR A 166 -4.94 -15.50 11.02
CA TYR A 166 -4.42 -14.33 10.32
C TYR A 166 -2.93 -14.08 10.58
N VAL A 167 -2.47 -14.22 11.83
CA VAL A 167 -1.05 -14.10 12.17
C VAL A 167 -0.24 -15.16 11.41
N PHE A 168 -0.71 -16.39 11.37
CA PHE A 168 -0.05 -17.48 10.64
C PHE A 168 0.00 -17.21 9.12
N MET A 169 -1.12 -16.81 8.51
CA MET A 169 -1.18 -16.39 7.11
C MET A 169 -0.23 -15.22 6.80
N PHE A 170 -0.14 -14.24 7.70
CA PHE A 170 0.74 -13.09 7.56
C PHE A 170 2.22 -13.50 7.57
N ILE A 171 2.61 -14.37 8.50
CA ILE A 171 3.97 -14.91 8.57
C ILE A 171 4.31 -15.67 7.28
N ILE A 172 3.42 -16.55 6.82
CA ILE A 172 3.62 -17.29 5.55
C ILE A 172 3.78 -16.32 4.37
N GLY A 173 2.94 -15.29 4.29
CA GLY A 173 3.01 -14.29 3.23
C GLY A 173 4.36 -13.57 3.20
N ILE A 174 4.90 -13.20 4.36
CA ILE A 174 6.22 -12.59 4.47
C ILE A 174 7.31 -13.55 4.03
N VAL A 175 7.29 -14.80 4.51
CA VAL A 175 8.30 -15.81 4.18
C VAL A 175 8.29 -16.12 2.68
N LEU A 176 7.12 -16.31 2.07
CA LEU A 176 7.00 -16.57 0.64
C LEU A 176 7.49 -15.40 -0.21
N ARG A 177 7.22 -14.16 0.23
CA ARG A 177 7.69 -12.97 -0.48
C ARG A 177 9.20 -12.78 -0.32
N ALA A 178 9.74 -13.04 0.87
CA ALA A 178 11.17 -13.01 1.12
C ALA A 178 11.91 -14.10 0.33
N TYR A 179 11.35 -15.31 0.21
CA TYR A 179 11.95 -16.41 -0.55
C TYR A 179 12.09 -16.11 -2.05
N ARG A 180 11.18 -15.31 -2.62
CA ARG A 180 11.26 -14.86 -4.03
C ARG A 180 12.24 -13.70 -4.25
N SER A 181 12.83 -13.17 -3.19
CA SER A 181 13.77 -12.07 -3.26
C SER A 181 15.16 -12.56 -3.68
N ASN A 182 15.92 -11.72 -4.38
CA ASN A 182 17.35 -11.97 -4.67
C ASN A 182 18.26 -11.70 -3.45
N TYR A 183 17.68 -11.20 -2.34
CA TYR A 183 18.40 -10.93 -1.10
C TYR A 183 18.43 -12.15 -0.17
N GLU A 184 19.38 -12.17 0.77
CA GLU A 184 19.41 -13.17 1.84
C GLU A 184 18.08 -13.18 2.62
N LEU A 185 17.54 -14.38 2.88
CA LEU A 185 16.18 -14.57 3.39
C LEU A 185 15.93 -13.81 4.71
N VAL A 186 16.86 -13.85 5.66
CA VAL A 186 16.73 -13.17 6.95
C VAL A 186 16.71 -11.65 6.77
N PHE A 187 17.55 -11.12 5.87
CA PHE A 187 17.58 -9.70 5.54
C PHE A 187 16.26 -9.26 4.87
N ALA A 188 15.76 -10.05 3.91
CA ALA A 188 14.49 -9.78 3.24
C ALA A 188 13.30 -9.81 4.20
N ILE A 189 13.22 -10.80 5.10
CA ILE A 189 12.17 -10.87 6.13
C ILE A 189 12.22 -9.63 7.04
N LYS A 190 13.40 -9.30 7.57
CA LYS A 190 13.56 -8.14 8.46
C LYS A 190 13.14 -6.86 7.76
N GLY A 191 13.59 -6.66 6.52
CA GLY A 191 13.22 -5.50 5.70
C GLY A 191 11.72 -5.41 5.44
N LEU A 192 11.05 -6.53 5.18
CA LEU A 192 9.59 -6.54 5.01
C LEU A 192 8.86 -6.17 6.30
N ILE A 193 9.22 -6.79 7.42
CA ILE A 193 8.57 -6.52 8.73
C ILE A 193 8.73 -5.05 9.13
N THR A 194 9.91 -4.46 8.99
CA THR A 194 10.15 -3.09 9.43
C THR A 194 9.46 -2.03 8.56
N ASN A 195 9.23 -2.33 7.27
CA ASN A 195 8.72 -1.35 6.31
C ASN A 195 7.23 -1.51 6.00
N ILE A 196 6.57 -2.58 6.48
CA ILE A 196 5.13 -2.75 6.29
C ILE A 196 4.38 -1.70 7.12
N ASN A 197 3.41 -1.04 6.47
CA ASN A 197 2.45 -0.19 7.18
C ASN A 197 1.39 -1.06 7.86
N TYR A 198 1.46 -1.17 9.19
CA TYR A 198 0.52 -1.97 10.00
C TYR A 198 -0.82 -1.27 10.28
N ILE A 199 -0.95 0.03 9.99
CA ILE A 199 -2.16 0.81 10.31
C ILE A 199 -3.42 0.20 9.67
N PRO A 200 -3.44 -0.13 8.36
CA PRO A 200 -4.63 -0.71 7.74
C PRO A 200 -5.04 -2.06 8.34
N LEU A 201 -4.06 -2.89 8.69
CA LEU A 201 -4.29 -4.19 9.32
C LEU A 201 -5.01 -4.03 10.67
N ILE A 202 -4.50 -3.13 11.52
CA ILE A 202 -5.07 -2.87 12.85
C ILE A 202 -6.50 -2.32 12.73
N ILE A 203 -6.71 -1.40 11.79
CA ILE A 203 -8.02 -0.79 11.55
C ILE A 203 -9.07 -1.86 11.22
N VAL A 204 -8.77 -2.84 10.36
CA VAL A 204 -9.71 -3.92 10.01
C VAL A 204 -10.12 -4.73 11.25
N PHE A 205 -9.18 -5.08 12.13
CA PHE A 205 -9.50 -5.81 13.36
C PHE A 205 -10.36 -4.99 14.34
N VAL A 206 -10.07 -3.70 14.50
CA VAL A 206 -10.87 -2.78 15.33
C VAL A 206 -12.30 -2.71 14.83
N PHE A 207 -12.50 -2.52 13.52
CA PHE A 207 -13.83 -2.46 12.93
C PHE A 207 -14.54 -3.81 12.99
N MET A 208 -13.86 -4.94 12.82
CA MET A 208 -14.46 -6.26 12.99
C MET A 208 -15.02 -6.42 14.42
N ILE A 209 -14.25 -6.06 15.46
CA ILE A 209 -14.72 -6.10 16.86
C ILE A 209 -15.93 -5.19 17.06
N ALA A 210 -15.89 -3.97 16.52
CA ALA A 210 -17.00 -3.03 16.59
C ALA A 210 -18.27 -3.58 15.92
N GLY A 211 -18.14 -4.20 14.74
CA GLY A 211 -19.24 -4.84 14.02
C GLY A 211 -19.90 -5.96 14.82
N VAL A 212 -19.10 -6.82 15.45
CA VAL A 212 -19.60 -7.88 16.35
C VAL A 212 -20.33 -7.27 17.55
N PHE A 213 -19.77 -6.26 18.19
CA PHE A 213 -20.39 -5.58 19.32
C PHE A 213 -21.77 -4.98 18.96
N LEU A 214 -21.85 -4.30 17.81
CA LEU A 214 -23.10 -3.75 17.29
C LEU A 214 -24.12 -4.84 16.96
N ALA A 215 -23.69 -5.95 16.37
CA ALA A 215 -24.55 -7.08 16.03
C ALA A 215 -25.15 -7.72 17.28
N ILE A 216 -24.37 -7.92 18.34
CA ILE A 216 -24.84 -8.47 19.61
C ILE A 216 -25.88 -7.54 20.23
N LYS A 217 -25.56 -6.23 20.34
CA LYS A 217 -26.49 -5.24 20.90
C LYS A 217 -27.80 -5.18 20.11
N SER A 218 -27.72 -5.15 18.78
CA SER A 218 -28.89 -5.09 17.89
C SER A 218 -29.70 -6.39 17.92
N GLY A 219 -29.05 -7.55 17.92
CA GLY A 219 -29.71 -8.85 17.89
C GLY A 219 -30.57 -9.09 19.13
N PHE A 220 -30.02 -8.80 20.32
CA PHE A 220 -30.79 -8.92 21.57
C PHE A 220 -31.95 -7.92 21.67
N LYS A 221 -31.78 -6.69 21.17
CA LYS A 221 -32.88 -5.72 21.09
C LYS A 221 -34.06 -6.29 20.29
N THR A 222 -33.80 -6.85 19.11
CA THR A 222 -34.83 -7.46 18.26
C THR A 222 -35.49 -8.69 18.90
N ILE A 223 -34.73 -9.48 19.67
CA ILE A 223 -35.28 -10.65 20.37
C ILE A 223 -36.27 -10.22 21.48
N ASN A 224 -35.91 -9.19 22.28
CA ASN A 224 -36.79 -8.67 23.33
C ASN A 224 -38.07 -8.01 22.76
N GLU A 225 -37.94 -7.20 21.71
CA GLU A 225 -39.12 -6.57 21.08
C GLU A 225 -40.12 -7.62 20.55
N ASN A 226 -39.61 -8.73 20.01
CA ASN A 226 -40.45 -9.84 19.55
C ASN A 226 -41.01 -10.70 20.68
N SER A 227 -40.39 -10.77 21.86
CA SER A 227 -41.00 -11.44 23.02
C SER A 227 -42.16 -10.62 23.59
N ASP A 228 -41.99 -9.31 23.80
CA ASP A 228 -43.04 -8.46 24.36
C ASP A 228 -44.31 -8.41 23.49
N ASN A 229 -44.14 -8.39 22.16
CA ASN A 229 -45.27 -8.43 21.22
C ASN A 229 -45.99 -9.80 21.23
N SER A 230 -45.29 -10.89 21.55
CA SER A 230 -45.90 -12.21 21.68
C SER A 230 -46.73 -12.36 22.95
N PHE A 231 -46.38 -11.64 24.02
CA PHE A 231 -47.14 -11.64 25.28
C PHE A 231 -48.32 -10.67 25.28
N LYS A 232 -48.31 -9.63 24.43
CA LYS A 232 -49.44 -8.70 24.25
C LYS A 232 -50.57 -9.24 23.37
N ASN A 233 -50.31 -10.28 22.57
CA ASN A 233 -51.27 -10.85 21.62
C ASN A 233 -51.90 -12.16 22.13
N ILE A 234 -51.80 -12.45 23.43
CA ILE A 234 -52.47 -13.56 24.14
C ILE A 234 -53.41 -12.92 25.16
#